data_AF-A0A7S1XPK3-F1
#
_entry.id   AF-A0A7S1XPK3-F1
#
_cell.length_a   1.000
_cell.length_b   1.000
_cell.length_c   1.000
_cell.angle_alpha   90.00
_cell.angle_beta   90.00
_cell.angle_gamma   90.00
#
_symmetry.space_group_name_H-M   'P 1'
#
loop_
_entity.id
_entity.type
_entity.pdbx_description
1 polymer ?
#
loop_
_entity_poly.entity_id
_entity_poly.type
_entity_poly.pdbx_seq_one_letter_code
_entity_poly.pdbx_strand_id
1 'polypeptide(L)'
;MPGLYNGSRQTLEDLHAEVEASLGAGQAAFSSTEDSCALDCSGVGDRDLVPGERCEFRRGSFLELDWWTDADVVYASSICFPDELMEKVAKKAEGMKSGARFVTLKRFQSELFETEWTGSCRMSWGKNTVFVLKRT
;
A
#
# COMPACT_ATOMS: atom_id res chain seq x y z
N MET A 1 -24.14 -35.98 25.73
CA MET A 1 -23.95 -34.52 25.97
C MET A 1 -22.47 -34.33 26.22
N PRO A 2 -21.70 -33.52 25.47
CA PRO A 2 -21.99 -32.19 24.89
C PRO A 2 -21.89 -32.21 23.35
N GLY A 3 -22.15 -31.18 22.54
CA GLY A 3 -22.55 -29.79 22.70
C GLY A 3 -22.44 -29.19 21.29
N LEU A 4 -23.57 -28.73 20.74
CA LEU A 4 -23.67 -28.13 19.40
C LEU A 4 -22.90 -26.81 19.37
N TYR A 5 -21.82 -26.74 18.58
CA TYR A 5 -21.26 -25.47 18.12
C TYR A 5 -21.64 -25.30 16.65
N ASN A 6 -22.78 -24.66 16.43
CA ASN A 6 -23.28 -24.32 15.12
C ASN A 6 -22.79 -22.90 14.80
N GLY A 7 -21.69 -22.80 14.09
CA GLY A 7 -21.12 -21.55 13.60
C GLY A 7 -20.51 -21.84 12.24
N SER A 8 -21.17 -21.34 11.20
CA SER A 8 -20.84 -21.51 9.79
C SER A 8 -19.34 -21.33 9.55
N ARG A 9 -18.63 -22.41 9.25
CA ARG A 9 -17.29 -22.35 8.66
C ARG A 9 -17.44 -21.76 7.25
N GLN A 10 -17.36 -20.44 7.12
CA GLN A 10 -16.87 -19.89 5.86
C GLN A 10 -15.43 -20.35 5.73
N THR A 11 -15.15 -21.09 4.68
CA THR A 11 -13.79 -21.54 4.41
C THR A 11 -12.97 -20.32 3.95
N LEU A 12 -11.67 -20.30 4.22
CA LEU A 12 -10.76 -19.22 3.76
C LEU A 12 -10.83 -19.02 2.23
N GLU A 13 -11.27 -20.05 1.51
CA GLU A 13 -11.51 -20.04 0.07
C GLU A 13 -12.72 -19.17 -0.30
N ASP A 14 -13.77 -19.16 0.52
CA ASP A 14 -14.98 -18.35 0.31
C ASP A 14 -14.69 -16.85 0.49
N LEU A 15 -13.88 -16.49 1.49
CA LEU A 15 -13.44 -15.09 1.71
C LEU A 15 -12.52 -14.59 0.60
N HIS A 16 -11.65 -15.46 0.07
CA HIS A 16 -10.83 -15.14 -1.11
C HIS A 16 -11.70 -14.92 -2.35
N ALA A 17 -12.74 -15.74 -2.55
CA ALA A 17 -13.65 -15.59 -3.68
C ALA A 17 -14.46 -14.28 -3.63
N GLU A 18 -14.90 -13.85 -2.45
CA GLU A 18 -15.62 -12.58 -2.27
C GLU A 18 -14.72 -11.35 -2.49
N VAL A 19 -13.45 -11.41 -2.07
CA VAL A 19 -12.46 -10.35 -2.33
C VAL A 19 -12.09 -10.28 -3.81
N GLU A 20 -11.89 -11.43 -4.46
CA GLU A 20 -11.63 -11.51 -5.91
C GLU A 20 -12.84 -11.04 -6.74
N ALA A 21 -14.07 -11.37 -6.33
CA ALA A 21 -15.30 -10.90 -6.98
C ALA A 21 -15.46 -9.37 -6.89
N SER A 22 -15.01 -8.77 -5.78
CA SER A 22 -15.03 -7.31 -5.59
C SER A 22 -13.93 -6.59 -6.40
N LEU A 23 -12.84 -7.27 -6.73
CA LEU A 23 -11.72 -6.75 -7.52
C LEU A 23 -11.85 -7.02 -9.03
N GLY A 24 -12.79 -7.89 -9.44
CA GLY A 24 -12.99 -8.33 -10.82
C GLY A 24 -13.59 -7.31 -11.81
N ALA A 25 -13.94 -6.10 -11.37
CA ALA A 25 -14.52 -5.07 -12.25
C ALA A 25 -13.47 -4.17 -12.94
N GLY A 26 -12.17 -4.41 -12.74
CA GLY A 26 -11.10 -3.52 -13.21
C GLY A 26 -9.98 -4.19 -14.02
N GLN A 27 -10.27 -5.20 -14.85
CA GLN A 27 -9.29 -5.71 -15.82
C GLN A 27 -9.28 -4.85 -17.07
N ALA A 28 -8.33 -3.92 -17.17
CA ALA A 28 -7.83 -3.45 -18.46
C ALA A 28 -6.44 -4.05 -18.68
N ALA A 29 -6.30 -4.73 -19.81
CA ALA A 29 -5.18 -5.57 -20.22
C ALA A 29 -3.82 -4.84 -20.21
N PHE A 30 -2.80 -5.49 -19.67
CA PHE A 30 -1.39 -5.13 -19.87
C PHE A 30 -0.72 -6.27 -20.65
N SER A 31 -0.63 -6.11 -21.97
CA SER A 31 0.09 -7.04 -22.84
C SER A 31 1.58 -6.72 -22.81
N SER A 32 2.39 -7.73 -22.50
CA SER A 32 3.84 -7.69 -22.49
C SER A 32 4.43 -7.24 -23.83
N THR A 33 5.27 -6.22 -23.79
CA THR A 33 6.46 -6.13 -24.65
C THR A 33 7.59 -5.57 -23.77
N GLU A 34 8.58 -6.42 -23.52
CA GLU A 34 9.84 -6.05 -22.86
C GLU A 34 10.75 -5.47 -23.94
N ASP A 35 11.12 -4.19 -23.84
CA ASP A 35 12.41 -3.71 -24.31
C ASP A 35 12.73 -2.30 -23.78
N SER A 36 13.99 -2.15 -23.38
CA SER A 36 14.71 -0.90 -23.08
C SER A 36 14.43 -0.15 -21.76
N CYS A 37 15.45 -0.21 -20.90
CA CYS A 37 15.73 0.73 -19.84
C CYS A 37 15.91 2.15 -20.40
N ALA A 38 14.81 2.87 -20.54
CA ALA A 38 14.77 4.32 -20.47
C ALA A 38 13.34 4.66 -20.03
N LEU A 39 13.15 5.02 -18.76
CA LEU A 39 11.97 5.81 -18.41
C LEU A 39 12.23 7.20 -18.96
N ASP A 40 11.98 7.32 -20.27
CA ASP A 40 11.77 8.59 -20.92
C ASP A 40 10.48 9.19 -20.36
N CYS A 41 10.61 10.18 -19.46
CA CYS A 41 9.48 10.90 -18.86
C CYS A 41 8.64 11.68 -19.90
N SER A 42 9.03 11.64 -21.17
CA SER A 42 8.38 12.23 -22.34
C SER A 42 7.07 11.55 -22.75
N GLY A 43 6.79 10.34 -22.21
CA GLY A 43 5.65 9.51 -22.57
C GLY A 43 4.51 9.41 -21.54
N VAL A 44 4.44 10.29 -20.53
CA VAL A 44 3.20 10.43 -19.74
C VAL A 44 2.21 11.19 -20.62
N GLY A 45 1.65 10.48 -21.59
CA GLY A 45 0.54 10.96 -22.38
C GLY A 45 -0.56 11.41 -21.45
N ASP A 46 -1.08 12.60 -21.75
CA ASP A 46 -2.21 13.31 -21.16
C ASP A 46 -3.49 12.45 -21.21
N ARG A 47 -3.50 11.34 -20.47
CA ARG A 47 -4.68 10.50 -20.26
C ARG A 47 -5.37 11.07 -19.03
N ASP A 48 -6.15 12.10 -19.31
CA ASP A 48 -7.29 12.56 -18.54
C ASP A 48 -7.06 12.60 -17.02
N LEU A 49 -6.14 13.47 -16.58
CA LEU A 49 -6.18 13.96 -15.22
C LEU A 49 -7.55 14.61 -15.01
N VAL A 50 -8.35 14.07 -14.07
CA VAL A 50 -9.63 14.67 -13.72
C VAL A 50 -9.38 16.12 -13.30
N PRO A 51 -10.14 17.12 -13.80
CA PRO A 51 -9.91 18.51 -13.45
C PRO A 51 -10.00 18.71 -11.93
N GLY A 52 -8.85 18.85 -11.27
CA GLY A 52 -8.74 18.91 -9.82
C GLY A 52 -7.55 18.15 -9.21
N GLU A 53 -6.91 17.25 -9.95
CA GLU A 53 -5.77 16.48 -9.45
C GLU A 53 -4.46 17.27 -9.53
N ARG A 54 -3.96 17.71 -8.38
CA ARG A 54 -2.64 18.33 -8.24
C ARG A 54 -1.62 17.26 -7.88
N CYS A 55 -0.88 16.76 -8.87
CA CYS A 55 0.30 15.95 -8.64
C CYS A 55 1.53 16.86 -8.50
N GLU A 56 2.34 16.65 -7.47
CA GLU A 56 3.60 17.37 -7.27
C GLU A 56 4.77 16.38 -7.23
N PHE A 57 5.75 16.59 -8.10
CA PHE A 57 6.98 15.81 -8.13
C PHE A 57 8.07 16.56 -7.37
N ARG A 58 8.63 15.93 -6.33
CA ARG A 58 9.71 16.48 -5.51
C ARG A 58 10.98 15.65 -5.68
N ARG A 59 12.08 16.28 -6.06
CA ARG A 59 13.41 15.65 -6.06
C ARG A 59 14.05 15.84 -4.69
N GLY A 60 14.30 14.75 -3.96
CA GLY A 60 14.98 14.79 -2.68
C GLY A 60 14.79 13.52 -1.86
N SER A 61 15.26 13.56 -0.62
CA SER A 61 14.95 12.52 0.37
C SER A 61 13.53 12.74 0.90
N PHE A 62 12.67 11.74 0.82
CA PHE A 62 11.33 11.83 1.37
C PHE A 62 11.33 12.02 2.90
N LEU A 63 12.43 11.70 3.59
CA LEU A 63 12.60 11.92 5.03
C LEU A 63 12.67 13.41 5.40
N GLU A 64 13.00 14.27 4.44
CA GLU A 64 13.22 15.71 4.64
C GLU A 64 12.02 16.56 4.22
N LEU A 65 10.92 15.92 3.80
CA LEU A 65 9.73 16.64 3.33
C LEU A 65 8.83 17.02 4.51
N ASP A 66 8.18 18.17 4.44
CA ASP A 66 7.36 18.69 5.54
C ASP A 66 5.95 18.07 5.61
N TRP A 67 5.51 17.37 4.55
CA TRP A 67 4.15 16.82 4.47
C TRP A 67 3.87 15.68 5.44
N TRP A 68 4.85 15.16 6.18
CA TRP A 68 4.64 14.06 7.14
C TRP A 68 3.58 14.36 8.18
N THR A 69 3.46 15.63 8.62
CA THR A 69 2.47 16.04 9.60
C THR A 69 1.09 16.27 9.00
N ASP A 70 1.02 16.56 7.70
CA ASP A 70 -0.22 16.94 7.02
C ASP A 70 -0.82 15.80 6.18
N ALA A 71 -0.05 14.74 5.92
CA ALA A 71 -0.52 13.61 5.13
C ALA A 71 -1.56 12.77 5.87
N ASP A 72 -2.70 12.56 5.22
CA ASP A 72 -3.76 11.69 5.72
C ASP A 72 -3.50 10.21 5.36
N VAL A 73 -2.83 9.97 4.22
CA VAL A 73 -2.42 8.64 3.76
C VAL A 73 -1.00 8.72 3.17
N VAL A 74 -0.14 7.78 3.58
CA VAL A 74 1.20 7.60 3.02
C VAL A 74 1.31 6.20 2.43
N TYR A 75 1.74 6.11 1.18
CA TYR A 75 2.06 4.84 0.53
C TYR A 75 3.56 4.75 0.26
N ALA A 76 4.17 3.64 0.68
CA ALA A 76 5.56 3.33 0.40
C ALA A 76 5.69 1.91 -0.17
N SER A 77 6.20 1.81 -1.40
CA SER A 77 6.63 0.54 -1.99
C SER A 77 7.97 0.08 -1.39
N SER A 78 7.95 -0.22 -0.09
CA SER A 78 9.13 -0.37 0.78
C SER A 78 9.81 -1.74 0.72
N ILE A 79 9.49 -2.56 -0.29
CA ILE A 79 9.96 -3.95 -0.39
C ILE A 79 11.50 -4.07 -0.33
N CYS A 80 12.21 -3.09 -0.90
CA CYS A 80 13.68 -3.05 -0.94
C CYS A 80 14.27 -2.02 0.03
N PHE A 81 13.49 -1.46 0.97
CA PHE A 81 14.04 -0.48 1.90
C PHE A 81 14.87 -1.18 2.97
N PRO A 82 16.12 -0.73 3.22
CA PRO A 82 16.95 -1.29 4.27
C PRO A 82 16.34 -0.98 5.65
N ASP A 83 16.67 -1.79 6.65
CA ASP A 83 16.09 -1.68 7.99
C ASP A 83 16.36 -0.30 8.61
N GLU A 84 17.57 0.24 8.44
CA GLU A 84 17.95 1.59 8.88
C GLU A 84 17.05 2.69 8.28
N LEU A 85 16.59 2.50 7.03
CA LEU A 85 15.66 3.44 6.39
C LEU A 85 14.26 3.27 6.96
N MET A 86 13.83 2.03 7.20
CA MET A 86 12.54 1.74 7.82
C MET A 86 12.43 2.30 9.25
N GLU A 87 13.51 2.29 10.02
CA GLU A 87 13.57 2.94 11.34
C GLU A 87 13.40 4.46 11.23
N LYS A 88 14.04 5.10 10.24
CA LYS A 88 13.86 6.54 9.98
C LYS A 88 12.45 6.86 9.50
N VAL A 89 11.87 6.01 8.67
CA VAL A 89 10.48 6.10 8.22
C VAL A 89 9.53 5.99 9.41
N ALA A 90 9.73 5.03 10.31
CA ALA A 90 8.91 4.86 11.50
C ALA A 90 8.89 6.14 12.34
N LYS A 91 10.07 6.71 12.63
CA LYS A 91 10.20 7.99 13.36
C LYS A 91 9.50 9.16 12.67
N LYS A 92 9.53 9.21 11.33
CA LYS A 92 8.83 10.26 10.56
C LYS A 92 7.32 10.06 10.57
N ALA A 93 6.87 8.80 10.44
CA ALA A 93 5.47 8.44 10.46
C ALA A 93 4.80 8.74 11.82
N GLU A 94 5.54 8.72 12.93
CA GLU A 94 5.00 9.09 14.25
C GLU A 94 4.44 10.51 14.31
N GLY A 95 4.97 11.42 13.48
CA GLY A 95 4.50 12.80 13.32
C GLY A 95 3.21 12.95 12.49
N MET A 96 2.69 11.87 11.89
CA MET A 96 1.43 11.90 11.15
C MET A 96 0.23 12.18 12.08
N LYS A 97 -0.85 12.71 11.49
CA LYS A 97 -2.11 12.95 12.20
C LYS A 97 -2.67 11.66 12.81
N SER A 98 -3.31 11.77 13.98
CA SER A 98 -4.12 10.67 14.51
C SER A 98 -5.22 10.30 13.50
N GLY A 99 -5.42 8.99 13.29
CA GLY A 99 -6.30 8.44 12.28
C GLY A 99 -5.71 8.33 10.87
N ALA A 100 -4.53 8.90 10.61
CA ALA A 100 -3.85 8.77 9.32
C ALA A 100 -3.40 7.32 9.07
N ARG A 101 -3.25 6.96 7.79
CA ARG A 101 -2.89 5.59 7.37
C ARG A 101 -1.54 5.54 6.69
N PHE A 102 -0.76 4.52 7.01
CA PHE A 102 0.49 4.20 6.34
C PHE A 102 0.36 2.82 5.66
N VAL A 103 0.48 2.80 4.34
CA VAL A 103 0.45 1.58 3.53
C VAL A 103 1.87 1.22 3.12
N THR A 104 2.33 0.03 3.53
CA THR A 104 3.72 -0.41 3.36
C THR A 104 3.80 -1.87 2.93
N LEU A 105 4.85 -2.23 2.19
CA LEU A 105 5.15 -3.61 1.82
C LEU A 105 6.08 -4.30 2.83
N LYS A 106 6.74 -3.51 3.67
CA LYS A 106 7.61 -3.97 4.74
C LYS A 106 7.15 -3.36 6.05
N ARG A 107 6.91 -4.21 7.04
CA ARG A 107 6.45 -3.79 8.37
C ARG A 107 7.56 -3.08 9.13
N PHE A 108 7.21 -2.04 9.88
CA PHE A 108 8.05 -1.43 10.92
C PHE A 108 7.35 -1.53 12.28
N GLN A 109 8.12 -1.36 13.35
CA GLN A 109 7.60 -1.36 14.72
C GLN A 109 7.51 0.08 15.23
N SER A 110 6.34 0.47 15.74
CA SER A 110 6.13 1.72 16.48
C SER A 110 4.93 1.52 17.40
N GLU A 111 4.99 2.06 18.62
CA GLU A 111 3.91 1.99 19.63
C GLU A 111 2.70 2.83 19.23
N LEU A 112 2.92 3.77 18.33
CA LEU A 112 1.99 4.80 17.87
C LEU A 112 1.16 4.35 16.65
N PHE A 113 1.42 3.14 16.15
CA PHE A 113 0.75 2.56 15.00
C PHE A 113 0.13 1.22 15.33
N GLU A 114 -1.16 1.10 15.02
CA GLU A 114 -1.89 -0.15 15.06
C GLU A 114 -1.99 -0.75 13.65
N THR A 115 -1.97 -2.07 13.52
CA THR A 115 -2.18 -2.73 12.22
C THR A 115 -3.66 -2.90 11.98
N GLU A 116 -4.21 -2.05 11.12
CA GLU A 116 -5.63 -2.08 10.75
C GLU A 116 -5.91 -3.24 9.78
N TRP A 117 -4.99 -3.49 8.84
CA TRP A 117 -5.13 -4.58 7.88
C TRP A 117 -3.80 -5.16 7.44
N THR A 118 -3.81 -6.44 7.07
CA THR A 118 -2.68 -7.13 6.44
C THR A 118 -3.23 -8.11 5.41
N GLY A 119 -2.63 -8.14 4.24
CA GLY A 119 -2.99 -9.11 3.20
C GLY A 119 -1.87 -9.34 2.21
N SER A 120 -2.06 -10.31 1.32
CA SER A 120 -1.11 -10.58 0.24
C SER A 120 -1.64 -10.03 -1.08
N CYS A 121 -0.81 -9.29 -1.81
CA CYS A 121 -1.09 -8.85 -3.16
C CYS A 121 -0.24 -9.64 -4.15
N ARG A 122 -0.85 -10.08 -5.26
CA ARG A 122 -0.13 -10.69 -6.38
C ARG A 122 0.37 -9.59 -7.31
N MET A 123 1.68 -9.42 -7.35
CA MET A 123 2.37 -8.57 -8.31
C MET A 123 2.77 -9.40 -9.55
N SER A 124 3.16 -8.74 -10.63
CA SER A 124 3.67 -9.42 -11.83
C SER A 124 4.95 -10.21 -11.57
N TRP A 125 5.74 -9.84 -10.56
CA TRP A 125 7.00 -10.47 -10.16
C TRP A 125 6.91 -11.38 -8.93
N GLY A 126 5.72 -11.60 -8.36
CA GLY A 126 5.55 -12.47 -7.19
C GLY A 126 4.44 -12.04 -6.25
N LYS A 127 4.27 -12.77 -5.15
CA LYS A 127 3.34 -12.38 -4.07
C LYS A 127 4.09 -11.56 -3.03
N ASN A 128 3.48 -10.47 -2.57
CA ASN A 128 4.04 -9.68 -1.49
C ASN A 128 2.97 -9.35 -0.45
N THR A 129 3.39 -9.21 0.80
CA THR A 129 2.52 -8.80 1.89
C THR A 129 2.40 -7.28 1.91
N VAL A 130 1.19 -6.81 2.10
CA VAL A 130 0.84 -5.39 2.25
C VAL A 130 0.31 -5.21 3.67
N PHE A 131 0.79 -4.17 4.34
CA PHE A 131 0.37 -3.76 5.67
C PHE A 131 -0.27 -2.39 5.60
N VAL A 132 -1.44 -2.24 6.21
CA VAL A 132 -2.08 -0.95 6.44
C VAL A 132 -2.01 -0.68 7.94
N LEU A 133 -1.26 0.35 8.28
CA LEU A 133 -1.06 0.80 9.65
C LEU A 133 -1.87 2.06 9.87
N LYS A 134 -2.56 2.16 11.00
CA LYS A 134 -3.34 3.32 11.40
C LYS A 134 -2.67 4.00 12.59
N ARG A 135 -2.51 5.32 12.50
CA ARG A 135 -1.97 6.15 13.59
C ARG A 135 -3.03 6.31 14.68
N THR A 136 -2.68 5.99 15.93
CA THR A 136 -3.53 6.17 17.12
C THR A 136 -3.48 7.58 17.69
#